data_AF-A0A9E4JM83-F1
#
_entry.id   AF-A0A9E4JM83-F1
#
_cell.length_a   1.000
_cell.length_b   1.000
_cell.length_c   1.000
_cell.angle_alpha   90.00
_cell.angle_beta   90.00
_cell.angle_gamma   90.00
#
_symmetry.space_group_name_H-M   'P 1'
#
loop_
_entity.id
_entity.type
_entity.pdbx_description
1 polymer ?
#
loop_
_entity_poly.entity_id
_entity_poly.type
_entity_poly.pdbx_seq_one_letter_code
_entity_poly.pdbx_strand_id
1 'polypeptide(L)' 'MSLFSSLSLPPGFEQLSKEQQIDYVQQLWDMILTAPDEVPVPEWHLEVVRERVASRNQAQLNDWNEVKQRLQNKYREQ' A
#
# COMPACT_ATOMS: atom_id res chain seq x y z
N MET A 1 19.30 8.83 -9.78
CA MET A 1 19.14 7.88 -8.67
C MET A 1 18.39 6.68 -9.22
N SER A 2 19.10 5.57 -9.46
CA SER A 2 18.50 4.35 -9.98
C SER A 2 18.94 3.22 -9.06
N LEU A 3 18.00 2.71 -8.25
CA LEU A 3 18.22 1.57 -7.36
C LEU A 3 16.98 0.66 -7.40
N PHE A 4 16.53 0.31 -8.59
CA PHE A 4 15.74 -0.91 -8.75
C PHE A 4 16.49 -1.77 -9.73
N SER A 5 17.52 -2.46 -9.23
CA SER A 5 17.97 -3.69 -9.86
C SER A 5 16.72 -4.57 -9.95
N SER A 6 16.32 -4.93 -11.16
CA SER A 6 15.19 -5.83 -11.36
C SER A 6 15.54 -7.17 -10.71
N LEU A 7 15.02 -7.39 -9.49
CA LEU A 7 15.10 -8.69 -8.85
C LEU A 7 14.37 -9.69 -9.73
N SER A 8 15.06 -10.77 -10.09
CA SER A 8 14.41 -11.88 -10.78
C SER A 8 13.42 -12.55 -9.84
N LEU A 9 12.29 -12.99 -10.37
CA LEU A 9 11.32 -13.76 -9.60
C LEU A 9 11.96 -15.05 -9.08
N PRO A 10 11.58 -15.52 -7.88
CA PRO A 10 12.07 -16.79 -7.38
C PRO A 10 11.65 -17.93 -8.33
N PRO A 11 12.51 -18.94 -8.53
CA PRO A 11 12.17 -20.10 -9.36
C PRO A 11 10.84 -20.72 -8.93
N GLY A 12 9.99 -21.11 -9.89
CA GLY A 12 8.69 -21.70 -9.57
C GLY A 12 7.53 -20.71 -9.46
N PHE A 13 7.81 -19.42 -9.21
CA PHE A 13 6.76 -18.43 -8.91
C PHE A 13 5.79 -18.21 -10.07
N GLU A 14 6.29 -18.20 -11.31
CA GLU A 14 5.44 -18.02 -12.50
C GLU A 14 4.54 -19.24 -12.78
N GLN A 15 4.90 -20.41 -12.25
CA GLN A 15 4.12 -21.64 -12.41
C GLN A 15 3.00 -21.78 -11.37
N LEU A 16 2.98 -20.94 -10.33
CA LEU A 16 1.93 -20.92 -9.32
C LEU A 16 0.61 -20.38 -9.89
N SER A 17 -0.51 -20.87 -9.35
CA SER A 17 -1.81 -20.25 -9.58
C SER A 17 -1.82 -18.81 -9.03
N LYS A 18 -2.76 -17.98 -9.48
CA LYS A 18 -2.87 -16.60 -8.99
C LYS A 18 -3.13 -16.52 -7.49
N GLU A 19 -3.94 -17.43 -6.97
CA GLU A 19 -4.20 -17.56 -5.54
C GLU A 19 -2.90 -17.88 -4.77
N GLN A 20 -2.10 -18.82 -5.28
CA GLN A 20 -0.82 -19.18 -4.69
C GLN A 20 0.22 -18.05 -4.78
N GLN A 21 0.23 -17.28 -5.87
CA GLN A 21 1.09 -16.10 -6.00
C GLN A 21 0.75 -15.05 -4.94
N ILE A 22 -0.55 -14.79 -4.73
CA ILE A 22 -1.02 -13.84 -3.71
C ILE A 22 -0.62 -14.33 -2.31
N ASP A 23 -0.87 -15.60 -2.00
CA ASP A 23 -0.51 -16.19 -0.72
C ASP A 23 1.01 -16.15 -0.47
N TYR A 24 1.80 -16.43 -1.50
CA TYR A 24 3.26 -16.31 -1.42
C TYR A 24 3.73 -14.88 -1.12
N VAL A 25 3.14 -13.89 -1.79
CA VAL A 25 3.45 -12.46 -1.51
C VAL A 25 3.04 -12.09 -0.08
N GLN A 26 1.92 -12.61 0.42
CA GLN A 26 1.49 -12.40 1.81
C GLN A 26 2.50 -12.98 2.79
N GLN A 27 2.99 -14.21 2.57
CA GLN A 27 4.00 -14.82 3.43
C GLN A 27 5.31 -14.01 3.45
N LEU A 28 5.75 -13.50 2.30
CA LEU A 28 6.90 -12.59 2.25
C LEU A 28 6.64 -11.28 3.02
N TRP A 29 5.43 -10.75 2.91
CA TRP A 29 5.04 -9.57 3.65
C TRP A 29 5.04 -9.80 5.16
N ASP A 30 4.50 -10.93 5.62
CA ASP A 30 4.50 -11.32 7.03
C ASP A 30 5.94 -11.50 7.56
N MET A 31 6.85 -12.02 6.75
CA MET A 31 8.26 -12.12 7.08
C MET A 31 8.90 -10.74 7.30
N ILE A 32 8.61 -9.75 6.44
CA ILE A 32 9.09 -8.37 6.61
C ILE A 32 8.56 -7.78 7.92
N LEU A 33 7.30 -8.06 8.27
CA LEU A 33 6.66 -7.57 9.49
C LEU A 33 7.25 -8.15 10.78
N THR A 34 8.07 -9.20 10.73
CA THR A 34 8.75 -9.74 11.93
C THR A 34 9.84 -8.82 12.47
N ALA A 35 10.35 -7.89 11.65
CA ALA A 35 11.38 -6.91 12.02
C ALA A 35 10.96 -5.49 11.56
N PRO A 36 9.87 -4.94 12.11
CA PRO A 36 9.29 -3.68 11.63
C PRO A 36 10.24 -2.49 11.81
N ASP A 37 11.12 -2.53 12.83
CA ASP A 37 12.10 -1.47 13.10
C ASP A 37 13.25 -1.44 12.07
N GLU A 38 13.43 -2.50 11.29
CA GLU A 38 14.43 -2.57 10.22
C GLU A 38 13.91 -1.97 8.89
N VAL A 39 12.60 -1.69 8.81
CA VAL A 39 12.00 -1.09 7.61
C VAL A 39 12.28 0.42 7.64
N PRO A 40 13.13 0.95 6.72
CA PRO A 40 13.44 2.37 6.71
C PRO A 40 12.17 3.18 6.42
N VAL A 41 11.88 4.15 7.28
CA VAL A 41 10.80 5.11 7.06
C VAL A 41 11.39 6.32 6.32
N PRO A 42 11.03 6.56 5.05
CA PRO A 42 11.52 7.73 4.33
C PRO A 42 11.05 9.03 5.01
N GLU A 43 11.90 10.06 5.05
CA GLU A 43 11.57 11.32 5.74
C GLU A 43 10.26 11.95 5.22
N TRP A 44 10.00 11.86 3.92
CA TRP A 44 8.77 12.39 3.33
C TRP A 44 7.50 11.70 3.88
N HIS A 45 7.57 10.43 4.31
CA HIS A 45 6.44 9.78 4.99
C HIS A 45 6.16 10.48 6.32
N LEU A 46 7.21 10.80 7.08
CA LEU A 46 7.09 11.50 8.35
C LEU A 46 6.57 12.92 8.15
N GLU A 47 7.02 13.62 7.11
CA GLU A 47 6.52 14.95 6.75
C GLU A 47 5.00 14.93 6.49
N VAL A 48 4.51 13.99 5.68
CA VAL A 48 3.07 13.83 5.43
C VAL A 48 2.30 13.53 6.71
N VAL A 49 2.84 12.68 7.60
CA VAL A 49 2.21 12.40 8.89
C VAL A 49 2.15 13.67 9.74
N ARG A 50 3.25 14.42 9.87
CA ARG A 50 3.31 15.68 10.62
C ARG A 50 2.31 16.70 10.08
N GLU A 51 2.25 16.87 8.75
CA GLU A 51 1.30 17.77 8.08
C GLU A 51 -0.16 17.40 8.40
N ARG A 52 -0.50 16.12 8.27
CA ARG A 52 -1.88 15.63 8.53
C ARG A 52 -2.27 15.72 10.00
N VAL A 53 -1.34 15.45 10.91
CA VAL A 53 -1.59 15.59 12.35
C VAL A 53 -1.80 17.07 12.71
N ALA A 54 -0.99 17.97 12.17
CA ALA A 54 -1.11 19.41 12.40
C ALA A 54 -2.43 20.00 11.84
N SER A 55 -2.88 19.49 10.69
CA SER A 55 -4.12 19.94 10.02
C SER A 55 -5.37 19.16 10.45
N ARG A 56 -5.28 18.26 11.43
CA ARG A 56 -6.37 17.35 11.82
C ARG A 56 -7.71 18.05 12.11
N ASN A 57 -7.67 19.22 12.75
CA ASN A 57 -8.87 19.99 13.10
C ASN A 57 -9.47 20.78 11.92
N GLN A 58 -8.74 20.84 10.79
CA GLN A 58 -9.16 21.49 9.54
C GLN A 58 -9.49 20.46 8.46
N ALA A 59 -9.25 19.17 8.72
CA ALA A 59 -9.52 18.11 7.78
C ALA A 59 -11.02 17.89 7.65
N GLN A 60 -11.53 18.02 6.42
CA GLN A 60 -12.90 17.64 6.11
C GLN A 60 -13.00 16.11 6.05
N LEU A 61 -13.58 15.53 7.08
CA LEU A 61 -13.87 14.10 7.13
C LEU A 61 -15.09 13.83 6.25
N ASN A 62 -14.99 12.81 5.40
CA ASN A 62 -16.13 12.32 4.62
C ASN A 62 -16.47 10.93 5.15
N ASP A 63 -17.76 10.60 5.18
CA ASP A 63 -18.16 9.24 5.53
C ASP A 63 -17.70 8.27 4.43
N TRP A 64 -17.31 7.06 4.82
CA TRP A 64 -16.83 6.07 3.86
C TRP A 64 -17.92 5.67 2.87
N ASN A 65 -19.19 5.61 3.29
CA ASN A 65 -20.29 5.29 2.39
C ASN A 65 -20.53 6.42 1.38
N GLU A 66 -20.38 7.67 1.79
CA GLU A 66 -20.48 8.84 0.89
C GLU A 66 -19.39 8.79 -0.20
N VAL A 67 -18.14 8.54 0.21
CA VAL A 67 -17.02 8.41 -0.73
C VAL A 67 -17.24 7.23 -1.68
N LYS A 68 -17.68 6.08 -1.15
CA LYS A 68 -17.95 4.87 -1.94
C LYS A 68 -19.05 5.10 -2.96
N GLN A 69 -20.18 5.70 -2.56
CA GLN A 69 -21.28 6.02 -3.48
C GLN A 69 -20.84 7.00 -4.56
N ARG A 70 -20.09 8.05 -4.19
CA ARG A 70 -19.55 9.01 -5.16
C ARG A 70 -18.69 8.33 -6.23
N LEU A 71 -17.80 7.43 -5.83
CA LEU A 71 -16.96 6.68 -6.75
C LEU A 71 -17.79 5.73 -7.63
N GLN A 72 -18.72 4.99 -7.04
CA GLN A 72 -19.60 4.09 -7.79
C GLN A 72 -20.42 4.83 -8.85
N ASN A 73 -20.95 6.00 -8.53
CA ASN A 73 -21.71 6.81 -9.49
C ASN A 73 -20.79 7.31 -10.61
N LYS A 74 -19.60 7.83 -10.29
CA LYS A 74 -18.63 8.32 -11.27
C LYS A 74 -18.22 7.28 -12.32
N TYR A 75 -18.10 6.02 -11.92
CA TYR A 75 -17.67 4.92 -12.81
C TYR A 75 -18.84 4.11 -13.41
N ARG A 76 -20.09 4.42 -13.05
CA ARG A 76 -21.28 3.82 -13.66
C ARG A 76 -21.77 4.61 -14.88
N GLU A 77 -21.35 5.87 -14.99
CA GLU A 77 -21.68 6.79 -16.10
C GLU A 77 -20.62 6.81 -17.23
N GLN A 78 -19.63 5.91 -17.17
CA GLN A 78 -18.64 5.66 -18.22
C GLN A 78 -18.92 4.30 -18.87
#